data_AF-A0A349LZ52-F1
#
_entry.id   AF-A0A349LZ52-F1
#
_cell.length_a   1.000
_cell.length_b   1.000
_cell.length_c   1.000
_cell.angle_alpha   90.00
_cell.angle_beta   90.00
_cell.angle_gamma   90.00
#
_symmetry.space_group_name_H-M   'P 1'
#
loop_
_entity.id
_entity.type
_entity.pdbx_description
1 polymer ?
#
loop_
_entity_poly.entity_id
_entity_poly.type
_entity_poly.pdbx_seq_one_letter_code
_entity_poly.pdbx_strand_id
1 'polypeptide(L)'
;MSDDQTNNKLGQFVGAKIRAERLAQKLTQSQLALPEFSVSYISAIERGQIHPSLRALEILAQRLGLPSAELIPSHTQSNSTTGITMNSAKNDDAAFELEILVAHTHILQGAAAKAITQLEELATNKLRGSYLIRYHYLLGWAYLLTAQWQACMDALAKAEIIAKECNDDSNSLLIRNLMGMAYAATGDYMQALKTHQYCLALVEKRQPQDPFFLCHLYNQLGQHLAHLNDHDSTLDAFQQALAIIEELNKHEHLQAVYIDIALQYSAASEYEQASISFYKCIELQNQRKPLPLQSEIYRYLGQALMMSDQEKARTYLEGVLQHHSNELDALTQASILTNLAEWFLLNNHLEEAEQYVEKA
;
A
#
# COMPACT_ATOMS: atom_id res chain seq x y z
N MET A 1 -30.84 5.04 -23.42
CA MET A 1 -30.21 4.67 -24.70
C MET A 1 -28.71 4.53 -24.48
N SER A 2 -28.09 3.36 -24.48
CA SER A 2 -28.26 2.19 -23.60
C SER A 2 -27.13 1.25 -24.00
N ASP A 3 -25.90 1.50 -23.54
CA ASP A 3 -24.62 0.74 -23.71
C ASP A 3 -24.19 0.32 -25.14
N ASP A 4 -25.10 -0.11 -25.99
CA ASP A 4 -24.96 -0.55 -27.37
C ASP A 4 -24.43 0.56 -28.30
N GLN A 5 -24.83 1.81 -28.10
CA GLN A 5 -24.33 2.95 -28.90
C GLN A 5 -22.89 3.33 -28.54
N THR A 6 -22.49 3.16 -27.28
CA THR A 6 -21.13 3.46 -26.80
C THR A 6 -20.17 2.35 -27.22
N ASN A 7 -20.59 1.08 -27.09
CA ASN A 7 -19.85 -0.06 -27.58
C ASN A 7 -19.62 0.02 -29.10
N ASN A 8 -20.66 0.36 -29.88
CA ASN A 8 -20.55 0.49 -31.33
C ASN A 8 -19.51 1.56 -31.76
N LYS A 9 -19.44 2.69 -31.06
CA LYS A 9 -18.42 3.73 -31.32
C LYS A 9 -17.00 3.26 -31.02
N LEU A 10 -16.81 2.52 -29.93
CA LEU A 10 -15.51 1.99 -29.53
C LEU A 10 -14.97 0.97 -30.55
N GLY A 11 -15.82 0.04 -31.02
CA GLY A 11 -15.42 -0.93 -32.05
C GLY A 11 -15.10 -0.30 -33.40
N GLN A 12 -15.83 0.74 -33.79
CA GLN A 12 -15.53 1.49 -35.01
C GLN A 12 -14.17 2.19 -34.93
N PHE A 13 -13.82 2.78 -33.78
CA PHE A 13 -12.52 3.40 -33.57
C PHE A 13 -11.38 2.36 -33.61
N VAL A 14 -11.51 1.30 -32.82
CA VAL A 14 -10.50 0.22 -32.73
C VAL A 14 -10.28 -0.39 -34.12
N GLY A 15 -11.38 -0.69 -34.84
CA GLY A 15 -11.34 -1.22 -36.20
C GLY A 15 -10.66 -0.28 -37.20
N ALA A 16 -10.97 1.02 -37.15
CA ALA A 16 -10.37 2.01 -38.02
C ALA A 16 -8.86 2.18 -37.75
N LYS A 17 -8.44 2.16 -36.48
CA LYS A 17 -7.04 2.27 -36.08
C LYS A 17 -6.23 1.05 -36.52
N ILE A 18 -6.73 -0.15 -36.27
CA ILE A 18 -6.12 -1.41 -36.73
C ILE A 18 -5.94 -1.39 -38.26
N ARG A 19 -6.96 -0.94 -39.01
CA ARG A 19 -6.90 -0.82 -40.47
C ARG A 19 -5.84 0.19 -40.92
N ALA A 20 -5.77 1.36 -40.28
CA ALA A 20 -4.83 2.41 -40.63
C ALA A 20 -3.37 1.96 -40.44
N GLU A 21 -3.06 1.34 -39.31
CA GLU A 21 -1.71 0.87 -38.99
C GLU A 21 -1.30 -0.31 -39.87
N ARG A 22 -2.23 -1.24 -40.14
CA ARG A 22 -2.00 -2.33 -41.09
C ARG A 22 -1.64 -1.81 -42.49
N LEU A 23 -2.37 -0.79 -42.97
CA LEU A 23 -2.11 -0.18 -44.28
C LEU A 23 -0.79 0.60 -44.30
N ALA A 24 -0.46 1.30 -43.21
CA ALA A 24 0.83 2.01 -43.07
C ALA A 24 2.02 1.05 -43.18
N GLN A 25 1.88 -0.17 -42.66
CA GLN A 25 2.91 -1.22 -42.72
C GLN A 25 2.81 -2.12 -43.95
N LYS A 26 1.91 -1.82 -44.90
CA LYS A 26 1.67 -2.61 -46.13
C LYS A 26 1.31 -4.08 -45.88
N LEU A 27 0.71 -4.38 -44.73
CA LEU A 27 0.27 -5.72 -44.37
C LEU A 27 -1.09 -6.04 -45.01
N THR A 28 -1.24 -7.26 -45.51
CA THR A 28 -2.54 -7.80 -45.93
C THR A 28 -3.36 -8.24 -44.71
N GLN A 29 -4.69 -8.30 -44.84
CA GLN A 29 -5.54 -8.84 -43.77
C GLN A 29 -5.17 -10.29 -43.42
N SER A 30 -4.69 -11.07 -44.40
CA SER A 30 -4.20 -12.44 -44.20
C SER A 30 -2.94 -12.49 -43.33
N GLN A 31 -1.98 -11.59 -43.57
CA GLN A 31 -0.75 -11.51 -42.78
C GLN A 31 -1.00 -11.06 -41.34
N LEU A 32 -1.98 -10.18 -41.11
CA LEU A 32 -2.36 -9.78 -39.75
C LEU A 32 -3.12 -10.89 -39.01
N ALA A 33 -3.87 -11.73 -39.74
CA ALA A 33 -4.72 -12.77 -39.17
C ALA A 33 -3.95 -13.99 -38.62
N LEU A 34 -2.92 -14.46 -39.33
CA LEU A 34 -2.25 -15.72 -39.01
C LEU A 34 -1.36 -15.68 -37.75
N PRO A 35 -1.31 -16.75 -36.93
CA PRO A 35 -2.09 -18.00 -37.06
C PRO A 35 -3.45 -18.06 -36.32
N GLU A 36 -3.77 -17.12 -35.43
CA GLU A 36 -4.85 -17.24 -34.44
C GLU A 36 -6.21 -16.73 -34.94
N PHE A 37 -6.25 -15.98 -36.04
CA PHE A 37 -7.47 -15.36 -36.54
C PHE A 37 -7.74 -15.73 -38.00
N SER A 38 -9.01 -15.69 -38.38
CA SER A 38 -9.42 -15.78 -39.78
C SER A 38 -9.36 -14.40 -40.45
N VAL A 39 -9.18 -14.38 -41.76
CA VAL A 39 -9.23 -13.14 -42.56
C VAL A 39 -10.60 -12.45 -42.42
N SER A 40 -11.69 -13.22 -42.32
CA SER A 40 -13.04 -12.69 -42.12
C SER A 40 -13.19 -12.01 -40.76
N TYR A 41 -12.55 -12.52 -39.71
CA TYR A 41 -12.53 -11.93 -38.39
C TYR A 41 -11.81 -10.56 -38.39
N ILE A 42 -10.62 -10.48 -39.00
CA ILE A 42 -9.90 -9.20 -39.17
C ILE A 42 -10.73 -8.21 -40.01
N SER A 43 -11.35 -8.67 -41.09
CA SER A 43 -12.20 -7.84 -41.95
C SER A 43 -13.42 -7.28 -41.21
N ALA A 44 -14.01 -8.07 -40.31
CA ALA A 44 -15.15 -7.65 -39.51
C ALA A 44 -14.75 -6.68 -38.38
N ILE A 45 -13.58 -6.86 -37.76
CA ILE A 45 -13.01 -5.90 -36.82
C ILE A 45 -12.75 -4.56 -37.50
N GLU A 46 -12.09 -4.54 -38.67
CA GLU A 46 -11.77 -3.31 -39.39
C GLU A 46 -13.00 -2.51 -39.87
N ARG A 47 -14.14 -3.19 -40.02
CA ARG A 47 -15.44 -2.56 -40.32
C ARG A 47 -16.22 -2.15 -39.06
N GLY A 48 -15.67 -2.37 -37.87
CA GLY A 48 -16.33 -2.11 -36.59
C GLY A 48 -17.53 -3.03 -36.31
N GLN A 49 -17.62 -4.17 -37.00
CA GLN A 49 -18.73 -5.14 -36.86
C GLN A 49 -18.50 -6.13 -35.71
N ILE A 50 -17.24 -6.31 -35.30
CA ILE A 50 -16.84 -7.20 -34.21
C ILE A 50 -15.93 -6.45 -33.25
N HIS A 51 -16.21 -6.59 -31.95
CA HIS A 51 -15.34 -6.13 -30.88
C HIS A 51 -14.36 -7.24 -30.52
N PRO A 52 -13.04 -7.07 -30.77
CA PRO A 52 -12.06 -8.06 -30.37
C PRO A 52 -11.98 -8.13 -28.84
N SER A 53 -11.78 -9.33 -28.30
CA SER A 53 -11.46 -9.50 -26.87
C SER A 53 -10.13 -8.82 -26.52
N LEU A 54 -9.90 -8.53 -25.23
CA LEU A 54 -8.65 -7.93 -24.75
C LEU A 54 -7.43 -8.74 -25.22
N ARG A 55 -7.53 -10.07 -25.14
CA ARG A 55 -6.49 -10.99 -25.59
C ARG A 55 -6.25 -10.92 -27.10
N ALA A 56 -7.31 -10.78 -27.90
CA ALA A 56 -7.17 -10.62 -29.34
C ALA A 56 -6.53 -9.26 -29.70
N LEU A 57 -6.88 -8.22 -28.95
CA LEU A 57 -6.36 -6.87 -29.13
C LEU A 57 -4.86 -6.79 -28.77
N GLU A 58 -4.40 -7.48 -27.73
CA GLU A 58 -2.97 -7.65 -27.42
C GLU A 58 -2.18 -8.29 -28.56
N ILE A 59 -2.68 -9.41 -29.10
CA ILE A 59 -2.01 -10.14 -30.19
C ILE A 59 -1.92 -9.27 -31.45
N LEU A 60 -2.99 -8.54 -31.78
CA LEU A 60 -3.00 -7.63 -32.93
C LEU A 60 -2.09 -6.42 -32.72
N ALA A 61 -2.06 -5.83 -31.51
CA ALA A 61 -1.18 -4.73 -31.18
C ALA A 61 0.30 -5.13 -31.30
N GLN A 62 0.65 -6.29 -30.75
CA GLN A 62 2.01 -6.84 -30.83
C GLN A 62 2.47 -7.03 -32.27
N ARG A 63 1.59 -7.47 -33.18
CA ARG A 63 1.90 -7.62 -34.61
C ARG A 63 2.08 -6.31 -35.34
N LEU A 64 1.30 -5.31 -34.96
CA LEU A 64 1.40 -3.96 -35.48
C LEU A 64 2.57 -3.20 -34.82
N GLY A 65 3.28 -3.80 -33.87
CA GLY A 65 4.39 -3.15 -33.17
C GLY A 65 3.95 -1.99 -32.26
N LEU A 66 2.72 -2.05 -31.74
CA LEU A 66 2.11 -1.00 -30.93
C LEU A 66 1.80 -1.52 -29.52
N PRO A 67 1.85 -0.66 -28.49
CA PRO A 67 1.24 -0.95 -27.20
C PRO A 67 -0.27 -1.18 -27.37
N SER A 68 -0.84 -2.20 -26.72
CA SER A 68 -2.29 -2.47 -26.78
C SER A 68 -3.15 -1.29 -26.34
N ALA A 69 -2.61 -0.45 -25.46
CA ALA A 69 -3.23 0.80 -25.01
C ALA A 69 -3.43 1.83 -26.14
N GLU A 70 -2.65 1.81 -27.23
CA GLU A 70 -2.80 2.77 -28.34
C GLU A 70 -3.92 2.38 -29.33
N LEU A 71 -4.36 1.12 -29.31
CA LEU A 71 -5.49 0.67 -30.12
C LEU A 71 -6.84 1.01 -29.48
N ILE A 72 -6.84 1.31 -28.17
CA ILE A 72 -8.02 1.73 -27.42
C ILE A 72 -7.96 3.27 -27.30
N PRO A 73 -9.03 4.01 -27.63
CA PRO A 73 -9.03 5.45 -27.46
C PRO A 73 -8.85 5.80 -25.98
N SER A 74 -7.74 6.43 -25.63
CA SER A 74 -7.61 7.17 -24.38
C SER A 74 -8.59 8.35 -24.44
N HIS A 75 -9.42 8.51 -23.42
CA HIS A 75 -10.48 9.55 -23.38
C HIS A 75 -9.97 11.00 -23.39
N THR A 76 -8.67 11.22 -23.53
CA THR A 76 -8.06 12.53 -23.72
C THR A 76 -8.23 12.98 -25.18
N GLN A 77 -9.43 13.45 -25.51
CA GLN A 77 -9.76 14.53 -26.45
C GLN A 77 -11.11 14.28 -27.14
N SER A 78 -12.17 14.87 -26.60
CA SER A 78 -13.31 15.28 -27.41
C SER A 78 -13.78 16.66 -26.94
N ASN A 79 -13.27 17.69 -27.61
CA ASN A 79 -13.96 18.97 -27.70
C ASN A 79 -15.24 18.73 -28.50
N SER A 80 -16.38 18.64 -27.82
CA SER A 80 -17.66 19.08 -28.38
C SER A 80 -18.64 19.45 -27.27
N THR A 81 -18.90 20.75 -27.22
CA THR A 81 -20.02 21.40 -26.56
C THR A 81 -21.33 20.79 -27.02
N THR A 82 -22.00 20.00 -26.17
CA THR A 82 -23.45 20.08 -25.84
C THR A 82 -23.91 18.88 -25.00
N GLY A 83 -24.29 19.17 -23.75
CA GLY A 83 -25.30 18.48 -22.94
C GLY A 83 -25.28 16.96 -22.79
N ILE A 84 -24.52 16.43 -21.82
CA ILE A 84 -24.88 15.21 -21.05
C ILE A 84 -24.30 15.34 -19.63
N THR A 85 -25.09 15.84 -18.67
CA THR A 85 -24.68 16.06 -17.26
C THR A 85 -24.63 14.80 -16.39
N MET A 86 -24.83 13.60 -16.95
CA MET A 86 -24.71 12.34 -16.20
C MET A 86 -23.48 11.48 -16.56
N ASN A 87 -22.80 11.73 -17.70
CA ASN A 87 -21.59 10.99 -18.09
C ASN A 87 -20.29 11.69 -17.67
N SER A 88 -20.31 13.00 -17.42
CA SER A 88 -19.11 13.74 -17.00
C SER A 88 -18.68 13.36 -15.58
N ALA A 89 -19.63 13.17 -14.65
CA ALA A 89 -19.31 12.86 -13.26
C ALA A 89 -18.61 11.49 -13.10
N LYS A 90 -19.09 10.44 -13.78
CA LYS A 90 -18.44 9.12 -13.75
C LYS A 90 -17.07 9.11 -14.44
N ASN A 91 -16.89 9.92 -15.48
CA ASN A 91 -15.60 10.07 -16.14
C ASN A 91 -14.61 10.88 -15.29
N ASP A 92 -15.10 11.90 -14.58
CA ASP A 92 -14.31 12.69 -13.63
C ASP A 92 -13.90 11.82 -12.43
N ASP A 93 -14.80 10.99 -11.88
CA ASP A 93 -14.50 10.06 -10.77
C ASP A 93 -13.41 9.05 -11.14
N ALA A 94 -13.48 8.45 -12.35
CA ALA A 94 -12.45 7.52 -12.81
C ALA A 94 -11.09 8.20 -13.07
N ALA A 95 -11.10 9.46 -13.53
CA ALA A 95 -9.88 10.25 -13.67
C ALA A 95 -9.27 10.58 -12.30
N PHE A 96 -10.09 10.96 -11.32
CA PHE A 96 -9.64 11.21 -9.95
C PHE A 96 -9.11 9.95 -9.27
N GLU A 97 -9.76 8.80 -9.43
CA GLU A 97 -9.22 7.50 -8.94
C GLU A 97 -7.82 7.25 -9.51
N LEU A 98 -7.64 7.43 -10.83
CA LEU A 98 -6.35 7.20 -11.47
C LEU A 98 -5.28 8.15 -10.93
N GLU A 99 -5.59 9.44 -10.79
CA GLU A 99 -4.62 10.41 -10.29
C GLU A 99 -4.24 10.17 -8.83
N ILE A 100 -5.20 9.82 -7.98
CA ILE A 100 -4.96 9.42 -6.58
C ILE A 100 -4.09 8.16 -6.53
N LEU A 101 -4.38 7.16 -7.36
CA LEU A 101 -3.60 5.91 -7.42
C LEU A 101 -2.16 6.15 -7.89
N VAL A 102 -1.94 7.01 -8.88
CA VAL A 102 -0.59 7.36 -9.35
C VAL A 102 0.18 8.08 -8.25
N ALA A 103 -0.45 9.04 -7.56
CA ALA A 103 0.19 9.72 -6.43
C ALA A 103 0.56 8.75 -5.30
N HIS A 104 -0.34 7.83 -4.95
CA HIS A 104 -0.07 6.77 -3.98
C HIS A 104 1.12 5.89 -4.42
N THR A 105 1.17 5.51 -5.69
CA THR A 105 2.27 4.73 -6.27
C THR A 105 3.60 5.47 -6.16
N HIS A 106 3.61 6.79 -6.44
CA HIS A 106 4.81 7.61 -6.28
C HIS A 106 5.31 7.64 -4.83
N ILE A 107 4.41 7.73 -3.85
CA ILE A 107 4.78 7.68 -2.43
C ILE A 107 5.45 6.34 -2.09
N LEU A 108 4.86 5.22 -2.53
CA LEU A 108 5.41 3.88 -2.30
C LEU A 108 6.79 3.68 -2.95
N GLN A 109 7.05 4.36 -4.07
CA GLN A 109 8.34 4.35 -4.76
C GLN A 109 9.37 5.32 -4.15
N GLY A 110 9.05 5.98 -3.03
CA GLY A 110 9.91 6.98 -2.39
C GLY A 110 9.96 8.33 -3.10
N ALA A 111 9.12 8.54 -4.12
CA ALA A 111 9.02 9.78 -4.88
C ALA A 111 7.96 10.75 -4.29
N ALA A 112 7.97 10.94 -2.97
CA ALA A 112 6.97 11.72 -2.24
C ALA A 112 6.81 13.16 -2.76
N ALA A 113 7.91 13.83 -3.14
CA ALA A 113 7.85 15.18 -3.70
C ALA A 113 7.06 15.26 -5.01
N LYS A 114 7.16 14.23 -5.87
CA LYS A 114 6.37 14.16 -7.11
C LYS A 114 4.88 13.95 -6.82
N ALA A 115 4.57 13.11 -5.83
CA ALA A 115 3.21 12.90 -5.39
C ALA A 115 2.58 14.20 -4.87
N ILE A 116 3.33 15.02 -4.12
CA ILE A 116 2.87 16.35 -3.66
C ILE A 116 2.51 17.23 -4.86
N THR A 117 3.43 17.42 -5.81
CA THR A 117 3.19 18.27 -6.99
C THR A 117 1.94 17.82 -7.75
N GLN A 118 1.80 16.51 -7.98
CA GLN A 118 0.64 15.96 -8.67
C GLN A 118 -0.67 16.18 -7.90
N LEU A 119 -0.67 15.96 -6.59
CA LEU A 119 -1.84 16.19 -5.75
C LEU A 119 -2.17 17.69 -5.64
N GLU A 120 -1.20 18.59 -5.63
CA GLU A 120 -1.47 20.04 -5.60
C GLU A 120 -2.07 20.56 -6.92
N GLU A 121 -1.78 19.90 -8.05
CA GLU A 121 -2.36 20.22 -9.36
C GLU A 121 -3.81 19.72 -9.53
N LEU A 122 -4.27 18.79 -8.69
CA LEU A 122 -5.64 18.28 -8.70
C LEU A 122 -6.65 19.39 -8.36
N ALA A 123 -7.70 19.49 -9.16
CA ALA A 123 -8.82 20.41 -8.94
C ALA A 123 -9.68 19.97 -7.73
N THR A 124 -9.22 20.29 -6.53
CA THR A 124 -9.85 19.89 -5.25
C THR A 124 -11.32 20.28 -5.11
N ASN A 125 -11.76 21.33 -5.79
CA ASN A 125 -13.16 21.79 -5.82
C ASN A 125 -14.14 20.79 -6.45
N LYS A 126 -13.63 19.77 -7.15
CA LYS A 126 -14.43 18.70 -7.76
C LYS A 126 -14.42 17.40 -6.96
N LEU A 127 -13.44 17.20 -6.06
CA LEU A 127 -13.33 16.00 -5.24
C LEU A 127 -14.42 15.98 -4.16
N ARG A 128 -15.05 14.82 -3.92
CA ARG A 128 -16.09 14.65 -2.88
C ARG A 128 -15.96 13.30 -2.17
N GLY A 129 -16.46 13.22 -0.94
CA GLY A 129 -16.52 11.97 -0.17
C GLY A 129 -15.15 11.33 0.02
N SER A 130 -15.06 10.01 -0.23
CA SER A 130 -13.86 9.19 -0.02
C SER A 130 -12.63 9.66 -0.81
N TYR A 131 -12.84 10.29 -1.98
CA TYR A 131 -11.75 10.86 -2.77
C TYR A 131 -11.06 12.02 -2.06
N LEU A 132 -11.84 12.89 -1.41
CA LEU A 132 -11.29 14.04 -0.70
C LEU A 132 -10.57 13.62 0.58
N ILE A 133 -11.04 12.56 1.23
CA ILE A 133 -10.36 11.93 2.37
C ILE A 133 -9.00 11.38 1.92
N ARG A 134 -9.00 10.54 0.86
CA ARG A 134 -7.77 9.93 0.31
C ARG A 134 -6.78 10.98 -0.18
N TYR A 135 -7.26 12.01 -0.85
CA TYR A 135 -6.46 13.15 -1.29
C TYR A 135 -5.67 13.78 -0.13
N HIS A 136 -6.36 14.18 0.93
CA HIS A 136 -5.73 14.81 2.08
C HIS A 136 -4.84 13.85 2.87
N TYR A 137 -5.23 12.59 2.97
CA TYR A 137 -4.41 11.53 3.57
C TYR A 137 -3.08 11.35 2.82
N LEU A 138 -3.10 11.22 1.49
CA LEU A 138 -1.90 11.03 0.68
C LEU A 138 -0.99 12.27 0.71
N LEU A 139 -1.56 13.49 0.70
CA LEU A 139 -0.78 14.71 0.92
C LEU A 139 -0.11 14.68 2.29
N GLY A 140 -0.85 14.34 3.35
CA GLY A 140 -0.31 14.19 4.69
C GLY A 140 0.86 13.21 4.73
N TRP A 141 0.72 12.07 4.06
CA TRP A 141 1.77 11.05 4.01
C TRP A 141 3.01 11.56 3.26
N ALA A 142 2.81 12.18 2.10
CA ALA A 142 3.92 12.71 1.32
C ALA A 142 4.64 13.88 2.04
N TYR A 143 3.90 14.73 2.74
CA TYR A 143 4.47 15.78 3.59
C TYR A 143 5.26 15.20 4.77
N LEU A 144 4.76 14.13 5.40
CA LEU A 144 5.51 13.43 6.45
C LEU A 144 6.86 12.93 5.93
N LEU A 145 6.88 12.27 4.76
CA LEU A 145 8.10 11.73 4.15
C LEU A 145 9.08 12.82 3.69
N THR A 146 8.58 14.03 3.41
CA THR A 146 9.41 15.18 3.03
C THR A 146 9.71 16.13 4.20
N ALA A 147 9.42 15.70 5.43
CA ALA A 147 9.65 16.48 6.66
C ALA A 147 8.90 17.83 6.73
N GLN A 148 7.77 17.95 6.02
CA GLN A 148 6.92 19.14 6.03
C GLN A 148 5.83 19.01 7.11
N TRP A 149 6.25 19.09 8.38
CA TRP A 149 5.41 18.72 9.54
C TRP A 149 4.11 19.51 9.67
N GLN A 150 4.15 20.83 9.46
CA GLN A 150 2.94 21.67 9.58
C GLN A 150 1.92 21.32 8.48
N ALA A 151 2.38 21.22 7.23
CA ALA A 151 1.53 20.86 6.09
C ALA A 151 0.97 19.44 6.24
N CYS A 152 1.75 18.51 6.78
CA CYS A 152 1.30 17.17 7.14
C CYS A 152 0.12 17.23 8.13
N MET A 153 0.29 17.92 9.26
CA MET A 153 -0.77 18.02 10.28
C MET A 153 -2.02 18.73 9.74
N ASP A 154 -1.87 19.79 8.95
CA ASP A 154 -2.99 20.51 8.35
C ASP A 154 -3.76 19.63 7.36
N ALA A 155 -3.06 18.82 6.55
CA ALA A 155 -3.68 17.88 5.62
C ALA A 155 -4.42 16.75 6.37
N LEU A 156 -3.79 16.15 7.38
CA LEU A 156 -4.40 15.07 8.16
C LEU A 156 -5.60 15.55 8.98
N ALA A 157 -5.56 16.76 9.53
CA ALA A 157 -6.71 17.35 10.23
C ALA A 157 -7.92 17.53 9.29
N LYS A 158 -7.69 17.98 8.05
CA LYS A 158 -8.76 18.04 7.04
C LYS A 158 -9.31 16.66 6.71
N ALA A 159 -8.43 15.67 6.50
CA ALA A 159 -8.84 14.29 6.25
C ALA A 159 -9.69 13.74 7.40
N GLU A 160 -9.30 13.97 8.65
CA GLU A 160 -10.01 13.49 9.84
C GLU A 160 -11.41 14.11 9.96
N ILE A 161 -11.56 15.41 9.70
CA ILE A 161 -12.86 16.09 9.71
C ILE A 161 -13.80 15.46 8.68
N ILE A 162 -13.32 15.31 7.44
CA ILE A 162 -14.14 14.78 6.34
C ILE A 162 -14.47 13.31 6.59
N ALA A 163 -13.53 12.52 7.11
CA ALA A 163 -13.77 11.11 7.46
C ALA A 163 -14.85 10.98 8.54
N LYS A 164 -14.83 11.84 9.57
CA LYS A 164 -15.91 11.87 10.58
C LYS A 164 -17.26 12.25 9.97
N GLU A 165 -17.30 13.26 9.10
CA GLU A 165 -18.54 13.68 8.43
C GLU A 165 -19.12 12.58 7.53
N CYS A 166 -18.26 11.80 6.88
CA CYS A 166 -18.65 10.67 6.04
C CYS A 166 -18.95 9.39 6.82
N ASN A 167 -18.69 9.36 8.14
CA ASN A 167 -18.64 8.13 8.94
C ASN A 167 -17.71 7.06 8.33
N ASP A 168 -16.60 7.51 7.72
CA ASP A 168 -15.58 6.65 7.11
C ASP A 168 -14.60 6.19 8.19
N ASP A 169 -15.07 5.15 8.86
CA ASP A 169 -14.41 4.53 9.97
C ASP A 169 -13.07 3.88 9.58
N SER A 170 -12.96 3.43 8.34
CA SER A 170 -11.79 2.74 7.78
C SER A 170 -10.64 3.70 7.55
N ASN A 171 -10.89 4.78 6.79
CA ASN A 171 -9.88 5.82 6.57
C ASN A 171 -9.53 6.58 7.85
N SER A 172 -10.46 6.70 8.79
CA SER A 172 -10.20 7.30 10.10
C SER A 172 -9.05 6.61 10.85
N LEU A 173 -8.92 5.28 10.74
CA LEU A 173 -7.79 4.55 11.37
C LEU A 173 -6.46 4.88 10.70
N LEU A 174 -6.42 4.91 9.37
CA LEU A 174 -5.21 5.22 8.60
C LEU A 174 -4.73 6.64 8.88
N ILE A 175 -5.65 7.61 8.90
CA ILE A 175 -5.35 9.01 9.21
C ILE A 175 -4.78 9.13 10.62
N ARG A 176 -5.39 8.48 11.61
CA ARG A 176 -4.89 8.51 13.00
C ARG A 176 -3.53 7.88 13.17
N ASN A 177 -3.28 6.75 12.52
CA ASN A 177 -1.96 6.13 12.51
C ASN A 177 -0.91 7.11 11.99
N LEU A 178 -1.21 7.77 10.87
CA LEU A 178 -0.30 8.72 10.25
C LEU A 178 -0.11 10.00 11.09
N MET A 179 -1.14 10.46 11.79
CA MET A 179 -1.02 11.55 12.79
C MET A 179 -0.13 11.15 13.96
N GLY A 180 -0.26 9.91 14.45
CA GLY A 180 0.61 9.38 15.51
C GLY A 180 2.08 9.37 15.08
N MET A 181 2.35 8.91 13.84
CA MET A 181 3.69 8.99 13.25
C MET A 181 4.19 10.44 13.09
N ALA A 182 3.31 11.37 12.70
CA ALA A 182 3.66 12.78 12.56
C ALA A 182 4.05 13.42 13.90
N TYR A 183 3.31 13.15 14.97
CA TYR A 183 3.67 13.62 16.31
C TYR A 183 5.03 13.07 16.74
N ALA A 184 5.28 11.77 16.53
CA ALA A 184 6.56 11.14 16.85
C ALA A 184 7.73 11.76 16.05
N ALA A 185 7.52 12.05 14.77
CA ALA A 185 8.53 12.70 13.92
C ALA A 185 8.90 14.12 14.42
N THR A 186 7.98 14.81 15.10
CA THR A 186 8.24 16.09 15.76
C THR A 186 8.79 15.97 17.19
N GLY A 187 8.96 14.75 17.70
CA GLY A 187 9.41 14.46 19.06
C GLY A 187 8.34 14.53 20.14
N ASP A 188 7.07 14.74 19.78
CA ASP A 188 5.94 14.71 20.72
C ASP A 188 5.45 13.26 20.95
N TYR A 189 6.30 12.47 21.61
CA TYR A 189 6.02 11.06 21.87
C TYR A 189 4.79 10.84 22.78
N MET A 190 4.45 11.81 23.64
CA MET A 190 3.24 11.71 24.47
C MET A 190 1.96 11.82 23.64
N GLN A 191 1.88 12.74 22.68
CA GLN A 191 0.73 12.82 21.78
C GLN A 191 0.71 11.65 20.79
N ALA A 192 1.87 11.21 20.31
CA ALA A 192 1.97 10.01 19.48
C ALA A 192 1.42 8.78 20.21
N LEU A 193 1.81 8.59 21.47
CA LEU A 193 1.35 7.50 22.32
C LEU A 193 -0.18 7.52 22.48
N LYS A 194 -0.75 8.66 22.89
CA LYS A 194 -2.21 8.81 23.06
C LYS A 194 -2.98 8.53 21.77
N THR A 195 -2.45 9.02 20.64
CA THR A 195 -3.08 8.85 19.33
C THR A 195 -3.08 7.39 18.89
N HIS A 196 -1.94 6.68 19.04
CA HIS A 196 -1.85 5.27 18.71
C HIS A 196 -2.63 4.38 19.70
N GLN A 197 -2.69 4.69 20.99
CA GLN A 197 -3.52 3.97 21.97
C GLN A 197 -5.02 4.07 21.62
N TYR A 198 -5.46 5.26 21.24
CA TYR A 198 -6.84 5.45 20.77
C TYR A 198 -7.10 4.66 19.48
N CYS A 199 -6.15 4.66 18.54
CA CYS A 199 -6.25 3.87 17.32
C CYS A 199 -6.35 2.36 17.62
N LEU A 200 -5.50 1.84 18.51
CA LEU A 200 -5.53 0.45 18.96
C LEU A 200 -6.91 0.07 19.55
N ALA A 201 -7.44 0.89 20.46
CA ALA A 201 -8.74 0.65 21.08
C ALA A 201 -9.92 0.65 20.07
N LEU A 202 -9.78 1.31 18.92
CA LEU A 202 -10.75 1.24 17.83
C LEU A 202 -10.60 -0.03 17.00
N VAL A 203 -9.36 -0.41 16.66
CA VAL A 203 -9.08 -1.66 15.91
C VAL A 203 -9.53 -2.87 16.71
N GLU A 204 -9.27 -2.91 18.01
CA GLU A 204 -9.62 -4.04 18.88
C GLU A 204 -11.13 -4.31 18.93
N LYS A 205 -11.95 -3.28 18.76
CA LYS A 205 -13.42 -3.38 18.72
C LYS A 205 -13.96 -3.86 17.38
N ARG A 206 -13.14 -3.91 16.33
CA ARG A 206 -13.54 -4.35 14.99
C ARG A 206 -13.18 -5.81 14.77
N GLN A 207 -13.99 -6.49 13.96
CA GLN A 207 -13.76 -7.86 13.53
C GLN A 207 -14.11 -8.01 12.06
N PRO A 208 -13.29 -8.72 11.26
CA PRO A 208 -11.94 -9.22 11.59
C PRO A 208 -10.89 -8.11 11.83
N GLN A 209 -9.86 -8.39 12.62
CA GLN A 209 -8.72 -7.50 12.85
C GLN A 209 -7.62 -7.76 11.81
N ASP A 210 -7.00 -6.72 11.25
CA ASP A 210 -5.83 -6.86 10.37
C ASP A 210 -4.57 -7.08 11.23
N PRO A 211 -3.98 -8.30 11.25
CA PRO A 211 -2.87 -8.59 12.16
C PRO A 211 -1.60 -7.79 11.81
N PHE A 212 -1.39 -7.45 10.54
CA PHE A 212 -0.26 -6.59 10.16
C PHE A 212 -0.43 -5.18 10.71
N PHE A 213 -1.65 -4.64 10.68
CA PHE A 213 -1.92 -3.31 11.22
C PHE A 213 -1.79 -3.29 12.74
N LEU A 214 -2.28 -4.32 13.43
CA LEU A 214 -2.09 -4.47 14.88
C LEU A 214 -0.61 -4.57 15.26
N CYS A 215 0.17 -5.40 14.55
CA CYS A 215 1.60 -5.52 14.79
C CYS A 215 2.32 -4.17 14.61
N HIS A 216 1.97 -3.42 13.56
CA HIS A 216 2.50 -2.07 13.35
C HIS A 216 2.14 -1.13 14.50
N LEU A 217 0.89 -1.12 14.98
CA LEU A 217 0.47 -0.29 16.11
C LEU A 217 1.23 -0.62 17.40
N TYR A 218 1.38 -1.91 17.73
CA TYR A 218 2.15 -2.33 18.90
C TYR A 218 3.63 -1.95 18.78
N ASN A 219 4.24 -2.07 17.59
CA ASN A 219 5.59 -1.58 17.34
C ASN A 219 5.68 -0.06 17.59
N GLN A 220 4.76 0.73 17.02
CA GLN A 220 4.73 2.19 17.23
C GLN A 220 4.58 2.53 18.72
N LEU A 221 3.67 1.88 19.43
CA LEU A 221 3.48 2.08 20.88
C LEU A 221 4.77 1.77 21.66
N GLY A 222 5.41 0.63 21.39
CA GLY A 222 6.67 0.24 22.02
C GLY A 222 7.77 1.28 21.82
N GLN A 223 7.87 1.84 20.61
CA GLN A 223 8.83 2.92 20.31
C GLN A 223 8.54 4.19 21.10
N HIS A 224 7.28 4.65 21.14
CA HIS A 224 6.91 5.87 21.88
C HIS A 224 7.17 5.69 23.38
N LEU A 225 6.83 4.53 23.94
CA LEU A 225 7.09 4.19 25.34
C LEU A 225 8.61 4.13 25.63
N ALA A 226 9.40 3.59 24.70
CA ALA A 226 10.85 3.53 24.84
C ALA A 226 11.46 4.93 24.89
N HIS A 227 11.01 5.84 24.03
CA HIS A 227 11.42 7.25 24.05
C HIS A 227 10.98 7.99 25.33
N LEU A 228 9.91 7.53 25.98
CA LEU A 228 9.43 8.04 27.26
C LEU A 228 10.08 7.35 28.48
N ASN A 229 11.00 6.39 28.26
CA ASN A 229 11.66 5.58 29.28
C ASN A 229 10.71 4.73 30.16
N ASP A 230 9.53 4.37 29.63
CA ASP A 230 8.61 3.43 30.29
C ASP A 230 8.96 1.99 29.89
N HIS A 231 10.03 1.47 30.50
CA HIS A 231 10.63 0.20 30.10
C HIS A 231 9.66 -0.98 30.21
N ASP A 232 8.87 -1.08 31.28
CA ASP A 232 7.95 -2.20 31.48
C ASP A 232 6.88 -2.22 30.40
N SER A 233 6.24 -1.07 30.13
CA SER A 233 5.21 -0.98 29.09
C SER A 233 5.79 -1.17 27.67
N THR A 234 7.05 -0.77 27.45
CA THR A 234 7.77 -1.03 26.19
C THR A 234 7.93 -2.53 25.95
N LEU A 235 8.33 -3.30 26.97
CA LEU A 235 8.47 -4.75 26.86
C LEU A 235 7.14 -5.40 26.49
N ASP A 236 6.07 -5.03 27.19
CA ASP A 236 4.73 -5.56 26.92
C ASP A 236 4.29 -5.27 25.48
N ALA A 237 4.46 -4.03 25.00
CA ALA A 237 4.07 -3.65 23.64
C ALA A 237 4.84 -4.44 22.57
N PHE A 238 6.16 -4.60 22.72
CA PHE A 238 6.97 -5.36 21.77
C PHE A 238 6.71 -6.86 21.83
N GLN A 239 6.40 -7.43 23.00
CA GLN A 239 5.99 -8.82 23.13
C GLN A 239 4.66 -9.10 22.40
N GLN A 240 3.68 -8.20 22.49
CA GLN A 240 2.45 -8.31 21.70
C GLN A 240 2.74 -8.26 20.19
N ALA A 241 3.63 -7.36 19.74
CA ALA A 241 4.02 -7.28 18.33
C ALA A 241 4.70 -8.59 17.85
N LEU A 242 5.59 -9.17 18.67
CA LEU A 242 6.26 -10.45 18.36
C LEU A 242 5.28 -11.62 18.31
N ALA A 243 4.34 -11.72 19.24
CA ALA A 243 3.31 -12.75 19.23
C ALA A 243 2.50 -12.71 17.92
N ILE A 244 2.17 -11.51 17.44
CA ILE A 244 1.51 -11.34 16.15
C ILE A 244 2.43 -11.75 15.00
N ILE A 245 3.72 -11.41 15.02
CA ILE A 245 4.68 -11.85 13.97
C ILE A 245 4.75 -13.38 13.89
N GLU A 246 4.72 -14.07 15.03
CA GLU A 246 4.68 -15.54 15.05
C GLU A 246 3.39 -16.09 14.40
N GLU A 247 2.26 -15.42 14.59
CA GLU A 247 1.02 -15.74 13.88
C GLU A 247 1.12 -15.40 12.38
N LEU A 248 1.75 -14.27 12.04
CA LEU A 248 1.97 -13.85 10.64
C LEU A 248 2.84 -14.84 9.85
N ASN A 249 3.72 -15.56 10.55
CA ASN A 249 4.54 -16.62 9.95
C ASN A 249 3.75 -17.93 9.72
N LYS A 250 2.55 -18.06 10.30
CA LYS A 250 1.65 -19.21 10.14
C LYS A 250 0.61 -18.90 9.05
N HIS A 251 1.03 -18.97 7.79
CA HIS A 251 0.30 -18.47 6.60
C HIS A 251 -1.15 -18.97 6.42
N GLU A 252 -1.50 -20.16 6.91
CA GLU A 252 -2.80 -20.80 6.64
C GLU A 252 -3.99 -20.02 7.24
N HIS A 253 -3.81 -19.38 8.40
CA HIS A 253 -4.88 -18.63 9.06
C HIS A 253 -5.06 -17.21 8.49
N LEU A 254 -4.00 -16.60 7.97
CA LEU A 254 -4.01 -15.21 7.51
C LEU A 254 -4.77 -15.02 6.20
N GLN A 255 -4.74 -16.01 5.32
CA GLN A 255 -5.49 -15.96 4.06
C GLN A 255 -6.99 -15.83 4.34
N ALA A 256 -7.52 -16.63 5.28
CA ALA A 256 -8.92 -16.56 5.69
C ALA A 256 -9.25 -15.17 6.26
N VAL A 257 -8.41 -14.63 7.14
CA VAL A 257 -8.59 -13.28 7.71
C VAL A 257 -8.63 -12.21 6.62
N TYR A 258 -7.71 -12.25 5.65
CA TYR A 258 -7.70 -11.25 4.56
C TYR A 258 -8.85 -11.40 3.58
N ILE A 259 -9.34 -12.62 3.35
CA ILE A 259 -10.59 -12.84 2.61
C ILE A 259 -11.76 -12.21 3.37
N ASP A 260 -11.86 -12.43 4.68
CA ASP A 260 -12.95 -11.89 5.50
C ASP A 260 -12.92 -10.35 5.54
N ILE A 261 -11.73 -9.76 5.71
CA ILE A 261 -11.53 -8.30 5.63
C ILE A 261 -11.95 -7.78 4.24
N ALA A 262 -11.53 -8.46 3.17
CA ALA A 262 -11.86 -8.06 1.81
C ALA A 262 -13.37 -8.11 1.55
N LEU A 263 -14.05 -9.15 2.06
CA LEU A 263 -15.49 -9.30 1.97
C LEU A 263 -16.23 -8.22 2.76
N GLN A 264 -15.75 -7.86 3.95
CA GLN A 264 -16.33 -6.77 4.75
C GLN A 264 -16.23 -5.43 4.03
N TYR A 265 -15.05 -5.10 3.49
CA TYR A 265 -14.87 -3.89 2.68
C TYR A 265 -15.73 -3.91 1.42
N SER A 266 -15.85 -5.07 0.75
CA SER A 266 -16.72 -5.22 -0.42
C SER A 266 -18.20 -4.97 -0.05
N ALA A 267 -18.66 -5.48 1.10
CA ALA A 267 -20.01 -5.23 1.61
C ALA A 267 -20.23 -3.74 1.97
N ALA A 268 -19.20 -3.05 2.43
CA ALA A 268 -19.20 -1.60 2.68
C ALA A 268 -19.05 -0.76 1.40
N SER A 269 -18.93 -1.37 0.22
CA SER A 269 -18.62 -0.71 -1.06
C SER A 269 -17.26 0.01 -1.08
N GLU A 270 -16.35 -0.36 -0.19
CA GLU A 270 -14.95 0.10 -0.12
C GLU A 270 -14.06 -0.81 -1.00
N TYR A 271 -14.27 -0.75 -2.32
CA TYR A 271 -13.67 -1.71 -3.26
C TYR A 271 -12.13 -1.64 -3.35
N GLU A 272 -11.52 -0.50 -3.06
CA GLU A 272 -10.06 -0.36 -3.04
C GLU A 272 -9.45 -1.14 -1.88
N GLN A 273 -9.94 -0.93 -0.67
CA GLN A 273 -9.52 -1.63 0.55
C GLN A 273 -9.77 -3.14 0.44
N ALA A 274 -10.88 -3.52 -0.20
CA ALA A 274 -11.16 -4.91 -0.55
C ALA A 274 -10.09 -5.47 -1.51
N SER A 275 -9.76 -4.73 -2.57
CA SER A 275 -8.75 -5.15 -3.56
C SER A 275 -7.36 -5.27 -2.94
N ILE A 276 -6.97 -4.35 -2.05
CA ILE A 276 -5.72 -4.41 -1.28
C ILE A 276 -5.71 -5.66 -0.40
N SER A 277 -6.81 -5.96 0.29
CA SER A 277 -6.91 -7.15 1.16
C SER A 277 -6.84 -8.45 0.36
N PHE A 278 -7.49 -8.52 -0.80
CA PHE A 278 -7.34 -9.66 -1.72
C PHE A 278 -5.91 -9.79 -2.26
N TYR A 279 -5.27 -8.67 -2.59
CA TYR A 279 -3.86 -8.66 -3.01
C TYR A 279 -2.95 -9.18 -1.89
N LYS A 280 -3.13 -8.73 -0.64
CA LYS A 280 -2.41 -9.27 0.52
C LYS A 280 -2.62 -10.78 0.66
N CYS A 281 -3.85 -11.27 0.51
CA CYS A 281 -4.14 -12.70 0.55
C CYS A 281 -3.38 -13.49 -0.52
N ILE A 282 -3.30 -12.98 -1.76
CA ILE A 282 -2.57 -13.61 -2.87
C ILE A 282 -1.06 -13.56 -2.61
N GLU A 283 -0.52 -12.43 -2.16
CA GLU A 283 0.91 -12.28 -1.89
C GLU A 283 1.40 -13.18 -0.74
N LEU A 284 0.54 -13.48 0.23
CA LEU A 284 0.84 -14.48 1.27
C LEU A 284 1.04 -15.89 0.69
N GLN A 285 0.48 -16.21 -0.49
CA GLN A 285 0.77 -17.47 -1.20
C GLN A 285 2.18 -17.47 -1.82
N ASN A 286 2.74 -16.29 -2.10
CA ASN A 286 4.07 -16.10 -2.69
C ASN A 286 5.20 -16.05 -1.64
N GLN A 287 4.92 -16.38 -0.37
CA GLN A 287 5.90 -16.52 0.73
C GLN A 287 6.78 -15.27 1.01
N ARG A 288 6.29 -14.06 0.72
CA ARG A 288 6.97 -12.84 1.18
C ARG A 288 6.73 -12.65 2.67
N LYS A 289 7.72 -12.99 3.49
CA LYS A 289 7.70 -12.77 4.95
C LYS A 289 7.56 -11.26 5.29
N PRO A 290 6.91 -10.87 6.40
CA PRO A 290 6.93 -9.50 6.91
C PRO A 290 8.32 -9.14 7.49
N LEU A 291 9.27 -8.86 6.60
CA LEU A 291 10.71 -8.87 6.90
C LEU A 291 11.28 -7.64 7.64
N PRO A 292 10.80 -6.38 7.48
CA PRO A 292 11.48 -5.23 8.11
C PRO A 292 11.10 -4.94 9.57
N LEU A 293 9.95 -5.44 10.05
CA LEU A 293 9.38 -5.01 11.34
C LEU A 293 10.01 -5.76 12.52
N GLN A 294 10.38 -7.02 12.30
CA GLN A 294 10.94 -7.90 13.33
C GLN A 294 12.29 -7.40 13.84
N SER A 295 13.18 -6.97 12.94
CA SER A 295 14.49 -6.41 13.30
C SER A 295 14.36 -5.15 14.15
N GLU A 296 13.42 -4.26 13.81
CA GLU A 296 13.17 -3.03 14.55
C GLU A 296 12.68 -3.32 15.97
N ILE A 297 11.74 -4.26 16.09
CA ILE A 297 11.23 -4.71 17.39
C ILE A 297 12.35 -5.28 18.25
N TYR A 298 13.19 -6.18 17.71
CA TYR A 298 14.30 -6.74 18.48
C TYR A 298 15.35 -5.71 18.86
N ARG A 299 15.61 -4.70 18.02
CA ARG A 299 16.50 -3.60 18.35
C ARG A 299 16.02 -2.88 19.61
N TYR A 300 14.78 -2.38 19.61
CA TYR A 300 14.24 -1.64 20.75
C TYR A 300 13.99 -2.52 21.98
N LEU A 301 13.55 -3.76 21.79
CA LEU A 301 13.34 -4.72 22.87
C LEU A 301 14.65 -5.02 23.61
N GLY A 302 15.75 -5.23 22.89
CA GLY A 302 17.06 -5.46 23.50
C GLY A 302 17.54 -4.26 24.32
N GLN A 303 17.36 -3.05 23.81
CA GLN A 303 17.67 -1.81 24.56
C GLN A 303 16.81 -1.68 25.83
N ALA A 304 15.50 -1.92 25.72
CA ALA A 304 14.59 -1.85 26.86
C ALA A 304 14.93 -2.90 27.93
N LEU A 305 15.22 -4.14 27.53
CA LEU A 305 15.67 -5.20 28.43
C LEU A 305 17.00 -4.84 29.10
N MET A 306 17.95 -4.27 28.36
CA MET A 306 19.26 -3.90 28.90
C MET A 306 19.19 -2.78 29.94
N MET A 307 18.17 -1.92 29.85
CA MET A 307 17.87 -0.89 30.85
C MET A 307 17.10 -1.41 32.07
N SER A 308 16.29 -2.45 31.91
CA SER A 308 15.48 -3.05 32.98
C SER A 308 16.24 -4.14 33.74
N ASP A 309 16.75 -5.15 33.03
CA ASP A 309 17.45 -6.32 33.58
C ASP A 309 18.45 -6.87 32.55
N GLN A 310 19.72 -6.50 32.71
CA GLN A 310 20.80 -6.84 31.79
C GLN A 310 20.99 -8.36 31.62
N GLU A 311 20.88 -9.14 32.68
CA GLU A 311 21.08 -10.61 32.61
C GLU A 311 19.94 -11.29 31.83
N LYS A 312 18.70 -10.82 32.02
CA LYS A 312 17.57 -11.27 31.20
C LYS A 312 17.73 -10.88 29.74
N ALA A 313 18.24 -9.67 29.46
CA ALA A 313 18.46 -9.19 28.10
C ALA A 313 19.34 -10.16 27.31
N ARG A 314 20.51 -10.52 27.89
CA ARG A 314 21.43 -11.48 27.28
C ARG A 314 20.78 -12.85 27.08
N THR A 315 20.23 -13.42 28.15
CA THR A 315 19.66 -14.78 28.12
C THR A 315 18.55 -14.89 27.08
N TYR A 316 17.70 -13.86 26.98
CA TYR A 316 16.63 -13.79 26.00
C TYR A 316 17.17 -13.71 24.56
N LEU A 317 18.09 -12.78 24.29
CA LEU A 317 18.63 -12.57 22.95
C LEU A 317 19.47 -13.76 22.45
N GLU A 318 20.29 -14.38 23.31
CA GLU A 318 21.01 -15.62 22.99
C GLU A 318 20.03 -16.78 22.73
N GLY A 319 18.98 -16.89 23.54
CA GLY A 319 17.93 -17.90 23.36
C GLY A 319 17.21 -17.77 22.01
N VAL A 320 16.90 -16.54 21.58
CA VAL A 320 16.27 -16.28 20.27
C VAL A 320 17.19 -16.72 19.12
N LEU A 321 18.48 -16.39 19.15
CA LEU A 321 19.43 -16.85 18.14
C LEU A 321 19.56 -18.37 18.11
N GLN A 322 19.58 -19.02 19.29
CA GLN A 322 19.75 -20.46 19.37
C GLN A 322 18.51 -21.23 18.87
N HIS A 323 17.31 -20.79 19.23
CA HIS A 323 16.07 -21.52 18.93
C HIS A 323 15.43 -21.12 17.60
N HIS A 324 15.64 -19.90 17.11
CA HIS A 324 14.97 -19.36 15.92
C HIS A 324 15.92 -18.94 14.79
N SER A 325 17.22 -19.27 14.85
CA SER A 325 18.22 -18.87 13.82
C SER A 325 17.79 -19.08 12.36
N ASN A 326 17.11 -20.19 12.06
CA ASN A 326 16.66 -20.52 10.69
C ASN A 326 15.43 -19.72 10.23
N GLU A 327 14.72 -19.07 11.16
CA GLU A 327 13.50 -18.32 10.88
C GLU A 327 13.77 -16.82 10.72
N LEU A 328 14.84 -16.32 11.37
CA LEU A 328 15.28 -14.91 11.37
C LEU A 328 15.97 -14.54 10.06
N ASP A 329 15.63 -13.38 9.52
CA ASP A 329 16.36 -12.79 8.39
C ASP A 329 17.66 -12.11 8.85
N ALA A 330 18.51 -11.76 7.89
CA ALA A 330 19.83 -11.17 8.16
C ALA A 330 19.75 -9.85 8.95
N LEU A 331 18.77 -8.98 8.68
CA LEU A 331 18.64 -7.70 9.37
C LEU A 331 18.21 -7.90 10.83
N THR A 332 17.33 -8.87 11.06
CA THR A 332 16.93 -9.27 12.42
C THR A 332 18.10 -9.88 13.18
N GLN A 333 18.87 -10.77 12.56
CA GLN A 333 20.08 -11.35 13.17
C GLN A 333 21.08 -10.25 13.54
N ALA A 334 21.38 -9.33 12.62
CA ALA A 334 22.27 -8.20 12.87
C ALA A 334 21.81 -7.33 14.05
N SER A 335 20.51 -7.06 14.15
CA SER A 335 19.93 -6.27 15.26
C SER A 335 20.11 -6.96 16.61
N ILE A 336 19.89 -8.27 16.67
CA ILE A 336 20.09 -9.07 17.91
C ILE A 336 21.57 -9.12 18.29
N LEU A 337 22.45 -9.39 17.32
CA LEU A 337 23.91 -9.46 17.53
C LEU A 337 24.47 -8.10 18.00
N THR A 338 23.97 -6.99 17.45
CA THR A 338 24.35 -5.64 17.88
C THR A 338 23.98 -5.40 19.35
N ASN A 339 22.78 -5.78 19.78
CA ASN A 339 22.36 -5.65 21.19
C ASN A 339 23.19 -6.55 22.12
N LEU A 340 23.57 -7.75 21.68
CA LEU A 340 24.46 -8.62 22.44
C LEU A 340 25.86 -8.04 22.56
N ALA A 341 26.42 -7.48 21.48
CA ALA A 341 27.71 -6.80 21.51
C ALA A 341 27.70 -5.62 22.50
N GLU A 342 26.63 -4.82 22.51
CA GLU A 342 26.45 -3.73 23.46
C GLU A 342 26.41 -4.23 24.91
N TRP A 343 25.72 -5.35 25.17
CA TRP A 343 25.72 -5.98 26.48
C TRP A 343 27.14 -6.39 26.94
N PHE A 344 27.92 -7.03 26.05
CA PHE A 344 29.30 -7.45 26.37
C PHE A 344 30.21 -6.24 26.62
N LEU A 345 30.05 -5.16 25.84
CA LEU A 345 30.73 -3.89 26.05
C LEU A 345 30.43 -3.30 27.43
N LEU A 346 29.15 -3.21 27.82
CA LEU A 346 28.73 -2.69 29.12
C LEU A 346 29.27 -3.52 30.30
N ASN A 347 29.53 -4.82 30.07
CA ASN A 347 30.09 -5.74 31.06
C ASN A 347 31.61 -5.92 30.95
N ASN A 348 32.32 -5.07 30.20
CA ASN A 348 33.79 -5.10 30.00
C ASN A 348 34.34 -6.39 29.36
N HIS A 349 33.53 -7.12 28.61
CA HIS A 349 33.93 -8.30 27.83
C HIS A 349 34.23 -7.88 26.38
N LEU A 350 35.38 -7.26 26.18
CA LEU A 350 35.71 -6.59 24.91
C LEU A 350 35.94 -7.56 23.74
N GLU A 351 36.55 -8.72 23.99
CA GLU A 351 36.83 -9.72 22.94
C GLU A 351 35.53 -10.34 22.42
N GLU A 352 34.60 -10.67 23.31
CA GLU A 352 33.29 -11.18 22.93
C GLU A 352 32.48 -10.12 22.20
N ALA A 353 32.50 -8.87 22.65
CA ALA A 353 31.82 -7.78 21.96
C ALA A 353 32.29 -7.63 20.51
N GLU A 354 33.61 -7.68 20.27
CA GLU A 354 34.19 -7.60 18.92
C GLU A 354 33.71 -8.76 18.03
N GLN A 355 33.68 -9.98 18.57
CA GLN A 355 33.16 -11.15 17.84
C GLN A 355 31.68 -11.03 17.46
N TYR A 356 30.86 -10.43 18.32
CA TYR A 356 29.43 -10.22 18.02
C TYR A 356 29.22 -9.11 17.00
N VAL A 357 30.04 -8.05 17.02
CA VAL A 357 30.03 -6.99 16.00
C VAL A 357 30.46 -7.53 14.64
N GLU A 358 31.48 -8.38 14.56
CA GLU A 358 31.93 -8.97 13.29
C GLU A 358 30.90 -9.91 12.64
N LYS A 359 30.01 -10.49 13.46
CA LYS A 359 28.94 -11.37 12.99
C LYS A 359 27.68 -10.61 12.57
N ALA A 360 27.50 -9.38 13.07
CA ALA A 360 26.35 -8.52 12.77
C ALA A 360 26.50 -7.87 11.39
#